data_AF-A0A370D863-F1
#
_entry.id   AF-A0A370D863-F1
#
_cell.length_a   1.000
_cell.length_b   1.000
_cell.length_c   1.000
_cell.angle_alpha   90.00
_cell.angle_beta   90.00
_cell.angle_gamma   90.00
#
_symmetry.space_group_name_H-M   'P 1'
#
loop_
_entity.id
_entity.type
_entity.pdbx_description
1 polymer ?
#
loop_
_entity_poly.entity_id
_entity_poly.type
_entity_poly.pdbx_seq_one_letter_code
_entity_poly.pdbx_strand_id
1 'polypeptide(L)'
;MQKRTRLATFGVILLSSSILFTASTKTANAWFFDPFENMVDQSLATIENLITTLSNDIGTMADRILLMSDDIGLMADRIGEMADRIVHTEEMILASTTDSGISSVITYPTEGTVVNSVTPVNITLSSQNPDYILYISNNADMSGSTNALVQNNDTSIAWSRVTDFATGNKLYIAVRTTNSEYSNTVMLNLQ
;
A
#
# COMPACT_ATOMS: atom_id res chain seq x y z
N MET A 1 -8.72 64.67 95.74
CA MET A 1 -8.52 65.00 94.31
C MET A 1 -7.57 64.03 93.57
N GLN A 2 -6.64 63.33 94.24
CA GLN A 2 -5.65 62.43 93.59
C GLN A 2 -6.16 61.13 92.92
N LYS A 3 -7.33 60.60 93.29
CA LYS A 3 -7.82 59.30 92.76
C LYS A 3 -8.32 59.38 91.30
N ARG A 4 -8.79 60.55 90.85
CA ARG A 4 -9.36 60.72 89.50
C ARG A 4 -8.28 60.91 88.43
N THR A 5 -7.16 61.56 88.77
CA THR A 5 -6.01 61.72 87.86
C THR A 5 -5.30 60.39 87.57
N ARG A 6 -5.19 59.50 88.56
CA ARG A 6 -4.59 58.18 88.35
C ARG A 6 -5.41 57.29 87.41
N LEU A 7 -6.74 57.32 87.49
CA LEU A 7 -7.60 56.50 86.63
C LEU A 7 -7.51 56.90 85.15
N ALA A 8 -7.46 58.21 84.87
CA ALA A 8 -7.33 58.74 83.51
C ALA A 8 -5.97 58.38 82.88
N THR A 9 -4.88 58.50 83.65
CA THR A 9 -3.54 58.12 83.18
C THR A 9 -3.42 56.60 82.93
N PHE A 10 -4.00 55.76 83.80
CA PHE A 10 -4.04 54.31 83.59
C PHE A 10 -4.86 53.90 82.36
N GLY A 11 -6.01 54.54 82.11
CA GLY A 11 -6.84 54.27 80.93
C GLY A 11 -6.15 54.59 79.61
N VAL A 12 -5.42 55.72 79.55
CA VAL A 12 -4.66 56.11 78.35
C VAL A 12 -3.47 55.17 78.10
N ILE A 13 -2.78 54.72 79.15
CA ILE A 13 -1.67 53.75 79.02
C ILE A 13 -2.18 52.37 78.56
N LEU A 14 -3.33 51.93 79.05
CA LEU A 14 -3.93 50.65 78.64
C LEU A 14 -4.40 50.69 77.18
N LEU A 15 -4.97 51.82 76.72
CA LEU A 15 -5.39 52.01 75.33
C LEU A 15 -4.21 52.15 74.37
N SER A 16 -3.15 52.87 74.74
CA SER A 16 -1.95 52.98 73.90
C SER A 16 -1.20 51.65 73.82
N SER A 17 -1.17 50.87 74.90
CA SER A 17 -0.52 49.55 74.94
C SER A 17 -1.27 48.50 74.12
N SER A 18 -2.61 48.52 74.10
CA SER A 18 -3.40 47.61 73.25
C SER A 18 -3.30 47.95 71.77
N ILE A 19 -3.27 49.24 71.41
CA ILE A 19 -3.01 49.68 70.02
C ILE A 19 -1.61 49.28 69.57
N LEU A 20 -0.59 49.47 70.41
CA LEU A 20 0.79 49.10 70.11
C LEU A 20 0.96 47.58 69.99
N PHE A 21 0.33 46.80 70.87
CA PHE A 21 0.32 45.34 70.79
C PHE A 21 -0.36 44.84 69.52
N THR A 22 -1.52 45.39 69.17
CA THR A 22 -2.26 44.98 67.95
C THR A 22 -1.50 45.36 66.68
N ALA A 23 -0.92 46.57 66.62
CA ALA A 23 -0.06 46.98 65.50
C ALA A 23 1.19 46.10 65.38
N SER A 24 1.84 45.77 66.51
CA SER A 24 2.99 44.88 66.56
C SER A 24 2.66 43.46 66.11
N THR A 25 1.46 42.93 66.42
CA THR A 25 1.06 41.60 65.93
C THR A 25 0.78 41.60 64.44
N LYS A 26 0.22 42.68 63.89
CA LYS A 26 -0.02 42.81 62.44
C LYS A 26 1.28 42.94 61.65
N THR A 27 2.24 43.72 62.15
CA THR A 27 3.57 43.85 61.52
C THR A 27 4.44 42.61 61.73
N ALA A 28 4.36 41.93 62.89
CA ALA A 28 5.06 40.68 63.12
C ALA A 28 4.55 39.54 62.23
N ASN A 29 3.22 39.47 62.01
CA ASN A 29 2.65 38.50 61.08
C ASN A 29 3.10 38.76 59.64
N ALA A 30 3.13 40.03 59.20
CA ALA A 30 3.64 40.37 57.87
C ALA A 30 5.10 39.92 57.69
N TRP A 31 6.00 40.26 58.62
CA TRP A 31 7.43 39.87 58.48
C TRP A 31 7.68 38.36 58.51
N PHE A 32 6.78 37.59 59.15
CA PHE A 32 6.88 36.13 59.23
C PHE A 32 6.23 35.43 58.03
N PHE A 33 5.10 35.93 57.51
CA PHE A 33 4.32 35.27 56.45
C PHE A 33 4.53 35.86 55.04
N ASP A 34 4.91 37.14 54.90
CA ASP A 34 5.17 37.78 53.60
C ASP A 34 6.16 36.99 52.72
N PRO A 35 7.25 36.39 53.25
CA PRO A 35 8.15 35.59 52.43
C PRO A 35 7.46 34.36 51.81
N PHE A 36 6.54 33.73 52.55
CA PHE A 36 5.80 32.56 52.06
C PHE A 36 4.76 32.96 51.02
N GLU A 37 4.02 34.05 51.23
CA GLU A 37 3.07 34.57 50.26
C GLU A 37 3.76 34.93 48.95
N ASN A 38 4.90 35.63 49.01
CA ASN A 38 5.69 35.96 47.82
C ASN A 38 6.22 34.72 47.09
N MET A 39 6.65 33.68 47.81
CA MET A 39 7.09 32.42 47.19
C MET A 39 5.93 31.69 46.51
N VAL A 40 4.76 31.66 47.14
CA VAL A 40 3.56 31.02 46.59
C VAL A 40 3.09 31.78 45.34
N ASP A 41 3.05 33.12 45.38
CA ASP A 41 2.66 33.95 44.25
C ASP A 41 3.62 33.79 43.06
N GLN A 42 4.93 33.74 43.32
CA GLN A 42 5.93 33.48 42.27
C GLN A 42 5.79 32.07 41.67
N SER A 43 5.52 31.07 42.52
CA SER A 43 5.27 29.70 42.04
C SER A 43 4.00 29.63 41.19
N LEU A 44 2.92 30.30 41.61
CA LEU A 44 1.67 30.33 40.87
C LEU A 44 1.84 31.04 39.53
N ALA A 45 2.51 32.21 39.51
CA ALA A 45 2.83 32.92 38.28
C ALA A 45 3.67 32.08 37.31
N THR A 46 4.60 31.26 37.83
CA THR A 46 5.39 30.34 36.99
C THR A 46 4.50 29.24 36.39
N ILE A 47 3.57 28.68 37.17
CA ILE A 47 2.63 27.66 36.70
C ILE A 47 1.68 28.24 35.64
N GLU A 48 1.16 29.45 35.84
CA GLU A 48 0.30 30.12 34.87
C GLU A 48 1.03 30.35 33.53
N ASN A 49 2.28 30.79 33.58
CA ASN A 49 3.12 30.94 32.39
C ASN A 49 3.38 29.60 31.67
N LEU A 50 3.60 28.52 32.43
CA LEU A 50 3.76 27.19 31.84
C LEU A 50 2.47 26.70 31.19
N ILE A 51 1.32 26.86 31.84
CA ILE A 51 0.02 26.46 31.31
C ILE A 51 -0.32 27.21 30.02
N THR A 52 -0.07 28.53 29.99
CA THR A 52 -0.32 29.35 28.80
C THR A 52 0.59 28.95 27.64
N THR A 53 1.88 28.70 27.92
CA THR A 53 2.84 28.22 26.91
C THR A 53 2.42 26.87 26.36
N LEU A 54 2.09 25.90 27.23
CA LEU A 54 1.63 24.58 26.81
C LEU A 54 0.32 24.65 26.02
N SER A 55 -0.59 25.54 26.40
CA SER A 55 -1.86 25.74 25.67
C SER A 55 -1.61 26.26 24.25
N ASN A 56 -0.66 27.20 24.10
CA ASN A 56 -0.26 27.70 22.78
C ASN A 56 0.39 26.59 21.95
N ASP A 57 1.29 25.80 22.54
CA ASP A 57 1.94 24.69 21.86
C ASP A 57 0.92 23.65 21.38
N ILE A 58 -0.05 23.29 22.22
CA ILE A 58 -1.16 22.40 21.85
C ILE A 58 -1.97 22.99 20.69
N GLY A 59 -2.24 24.30 20.70
CA GLY A 59 -2.89 25.00 19.59
C GLY A 59 -2.13 24.82 18.28
N THR A 60 -0.81 25.07 18.28
CA THR A 60 0.01 24.90 17.08
C THR A 60 0.08 23.44 16.61
N MET A 61 0.07 22.48 17.54
CA MET A 61 0.02 21.06 17.19
C MET A 61 -1.34 20.68 16.59
N ALA A 62 -2.44 21.22 17.10
CA ALA A 62 -3.78 21.00 16.56
C ALA A 62 -3.89 21.52 15.12
N ASP A 63 -3.37 22.72 14.84
CA ASP A 63 -3.34 23.29 13.49
C ASP A 63 -2.54 22.40 12.52
N ARG A 64 -1.40 21.88 12.96
CA ARG A 64 -0.59 20.94 12.15
C ARG A 64 -1.32 19.63 11.89
N ILE A 65 -2.05 19.10 12.88
CA ILE A 65 -2.86 17.89 12.71
C ILE A 65 -3.98 18.12 11.69
N LEU A 66 -4.63 19.28 11.73
CA LEU A 66 -5.67 19.64 10.74
C LEU A 66 -5.10 19.69 9.32
N LEU A 67 -3.95 20.34 9.12
CA LEU A 67 -3.27 20.37 7.82
C LEU A 67 -2.91 18.96 7.33
N MET A 68 -2.37 18.11 8.21
CA MET A 68 -2.07 16.72 7.85
C MET A 68 -3.34 15.92 7.52
N SER A 69 -4.45 16.20 8.19
CA SER A 69 -5.75 15.57 7.89
C SER A 69 -6.23 15.94 6.49
N ASP A 70 -6.08 17.20 6.09
CA ASP A 70 -6.44 17.66 4.75
C ASP A 70 -5.57 16.99 3.68
N ASP A 71 -4.26 16.88 3.90
CA ASP A 71 -3.34 16.17 3.01
C ASP A 71 -3.71 14.68 2.87
N ILE A 72 -4.11 14.02 3.97
CA ILE A 72 -4.59 12.64 3.94
C ILE A 72 -5.88 12.53 3.13
N GLY A 73 -6.80 13.49 3.25
CA GLY A 73 -8.01 13.55 2.42
C GLY A 73 -7.68 13.60 0.93
N LEU A 74 -6.78 14.49 0.53
CA LEU A 74 -6.34 14.60 -0.86
C LEU A 74 -5.67 13.31 -1.37
N MET A 75 -4.88 12.65 -0.53
CA MET A 75 -4.27 11.37 -0.86
C MET A 75 -5.32 10.26 -1.03
N ALA A 76 -6.35 10.25 -0.19
CA ALA A 76 -7.44 9.28 -0.29
C ALA A 76 -8.21 9.42 -1.61
N ASP A 77 -8.50 10.65 -2.05
CA ASP A 77 -9.16 10.92 -3.33
C ASP A 77 -8.34 10.39 -4.52
N ARG A 78 -7.02 10.64 -4.52
CA ARG A 78 -6.11 10.14 -5.56
C ARG A 78 -6.04 8.61 -5.60
N ILE A 79 -6.06 7.96 -4.44
CA ILE A 79 -6.10 6.49 -4.36
C ILE A 79 -7.40 5.96 -4.95
N GLY A 80 -8.53 6.64 -4.70
CA GLY A 80 -9.82 6.32 -5.32
C GLY A 80 -9.76 6.36 -6.85
N GLU A 81 -9.26 7.46 -7.43
CA GLU A 81 -9.10 7.59 -8.89
C GLU A 81 -8.20 6.49 -9.48
N MET A 82 -7.10 6.17 -8.80
CA MET A 82 -6.20 5.10 -9.24
C MET A 82 -6.86 3.72 -9.15
N ALA A 83 -7.70 3.48 -8.14
CA ALA A 83 -8.45 2.24 -8.02
C ALA A 83 -9.45 2.08 -9.18
N ASP A 84 -10.18 3.15 -9.54
CA ASP A 84 -11.10 3.14 -10.68
C ASP A 84 -10.36 2.85 -12.00
N ARG A 85 -9.18 3.46 -12.17
CA ARG A 85 -8.32 3.20 -13.35
C ARG A 85 -7.85 1.75 -13.41
N ILE A 86 -7.49 1.15 -12.27
CA ILE A 86 -7.09 -0.27 -12.22
C ILE A 86 -8.25 -1.15 -12.67
N VAL A 87 -9.43 -0.96 -12.09
CA VAL A 87 -10.63 -1.72 -12.45
C VAL A 87 -10.92 -1.58 -13.94
N HIS A 88 -10.88 -0.35 -14.47
CA HIS A 88 -11.10 -0.12 -15.90
C HIS A 88 -10.06 -0.84 -16.78
N THR A 89 -8.78 -0.84 -16.37
CA THR A 89 -7.75 -1.59 -17.11
C THR A 89 -7.95 -3.09 -17.03
N GLU A 90 -8.39 -3.62 -15.89
CA GLU A 90 -8.71 -5.04 -15.73
C GLU A 90 -9.88 -5.46 -16.62
N GLU A 91 -10.94 -4.64 -16.68
CA GLU A 91 -12.07 -4.85 -17.58
C GLU A 91 -11.64 -4.84 -19.05
N MET A 92 -10.78 -3.89 -19.45
CA MET A 92 -10.23 -3.86 -20.81
C MET A 92 -9.34 -5.07 -21.11
N ILE A 93 -8.53 -5.54 -20.16
CA ILE A 93 -7.71 -6.75 -20.32
C ILE A 93 -8.61 -7.98 -20.43
N LEU A 94 -9.65 -8.11 -19.61
CA LEU A 94 -10.61 -9.20 -19.69
C LEU A 94 -11.33 -9.20 -21.03
N ALA A 95 -11.85 -8.06 -21.46
CA ALA A 95 -12.48 -7.92 -22.78
C ALA A 95 -11.49 -8.28 -23.89
N SER A 96 -10.26 -7.77 -23.82
CA SER A 96 -9.20 -8.07 -24.78
C SER A 96 -8.74 -9.52 -24.73
N THR A 97 -8.79 -10.25 -23.61
CA THR A 97 -8.40 -11.67 -23.55
C THR A 97 -9.54 -12.60 -23.97
N THR A 98 -10.79 -12.13 -23.86
CA THR A 98 -11.94 -12.83 -24.44
C THR A 98 -12.04 -12.63 -25.95
N ASP A 99 -11.62 -11.47 -26.48
CA ASP A 99 -11.67 -11.14 -27.91
C ASP A 99 -10.34 -11.44 -28.63
N SER A 100 -9.21 -11.14 -28.00
CA SER A 100 -7.93 -11.81 -28.26
C SER A 100 -7.92 -13.10 -27.45
N GLY A 101 -8.69 -14.08 -27.91
CA GLY A 101 -8.21 -15.43 -27.76
C GLY A 101 -6.72 -15.41 -28.11
N ILE A 102 -5.87 -15.90 -27.22
CA ILE A 102 -4.65 -16.51 -27.72
C ILE A 102 -5.21 -17.54 -28.68
N SER A 103 -5.25 -17.21 -29.98
CA SER A 103 -5.64 -18.13 -31.03
C SER A 103 -4.43 -19.04 -31.16
N SER A 104 -4.19 -19.80 -30.09
CA SER A 104 -3.20 -20.84 -30.01
C SER A 104 -3.71 -21.82 -31.06
N VAL A 105 -3.11 -21.71 -32.24
CA VAL A 105 -3.48 -22.54 -33.38
C VAL A 105 -3.40 -24.01 -32.97
N ILE A 106 -2.47 -24.33 -32.06
CA ILE A 106 -2.40 -25.58 -31.30
C ILE A 106 -3.10 -25.40 -29.95
N THR A 107 -4.16 -26.16 -29.69
CA THR A 107 -4.89 -26.21 -28.40
C THR A 107 -4.45 -27.38 -27.52
N TYR A 108 -3.82 -28.39 -28.13
CA TYR A 108 -3.15 -29.51 -27.47
C TYR A 108 -2.16 -30.13 -28.47
N PRO A 109 -0.99 -30.63 -28.06
CA PRO A 109 -0.42 -30.68 -26.70
C PRO A 109 0.10 -29.32 -26.18
N THR A 110 0.21 -29.19 -24.85
CA THR A 110 0.83 -28.04 -24.18
C THR A 110 2.37 -28.16 -24.20
N GLU A 111 3.07 -27.03 -24.11
CA GLU A 111 4.54 -26.96 -24.01
C GLU A 111 5.10 -27.99 -23.00
N GLY A 112 6.06 -28.79 -23.44
CA GLY A 112 6.77 -29.77 -22.62
C GLY A 112 6.07 -31.12 -22.43
N THR A 113 4.91 -31.34 -23.09
CA THR A 113 4.22 -32.63 -23.05
C THR A 113 5.15 -33.76 -23.52
N VAL A 114 5.17 -34.86 -22.78
CA VAL A 114 5.94 -36.05 -23.10
C VAL A 114 5.16 -36.90 -24.08
N VAL A 115 5.81 -37.29 -25.17
CA VAL A 115 5.19 -38.02 -26.28
C VAL A 115 6.08 -39.18 -26.69
N ASN A 116 5.48 -40.35 -26.91
CA ASN A 116 6.24 -41.52 -27.34
C ASN A 116 6.59 -41.38 -28.82
N SER A 117 7.83 -41.68 -29.18
CA SER A 117 8.32 -41.67 -30.57
C SER A 117 7.57 -42.61 -31.53
N VAL A 118 6.82 -43.58 -30.98
CA VAL A 118 6.16 -44.67 -31.74
C VAL A 118 4.66 -44.41 -31.97
N THR A 119 4.02 -43.55 -31.17
CA THR A 119 2.58 -43.27 -31.29
C THR A 119 2.34 -41.84 -31.77
N PRO A 120 1.55 -41.62 -32.83
CA PRO A 120 1.20 -40.28 -33.29
C PRO A 120 0.60 -39.44 -32.16
N VAL A 121 1.05 -38.20 -32.01
CA VAL A 121 0.49 -37.26 -31.04
C VAL A 121 -0.75 -36.62 -31.65
N ASN A 122 -1.88 -36.74 -30.98
CA ASN A 122 -3.07 -36.00 -31.41
C ASN A 122 -2.80 -34.50 -31.21
N ILE A 123 -2.67 -33.75 -32.31
CA ILE A 123 -2.56 -32.29 -32.26
C ILE A 123 -3.96 -31.75 -32.52
N THR A 124 -4.55 -31.10 -31.53
CA THR A 124 -5.85 -30.45 -31.71
C THR A 124 -5.61 -29.01 -32.14
N LEU A 125 -6.02 -28.69 -33.36
CA LEU A 125 -5.90 -27.34 -33.90
C LEU A 125 -7.19 -26.54 -33.66
N SER A 126 -7.05 -25.22 -33.61
CA SER A 126 -8.18 -24.29 -33.56
C SER A 126 -9.19 -24.58 -34.69
N SER A 127 -10.49 -24.46 -34.43
CA SER A 127 -11.54 -24.72 -35.44
C SER A 127 -11.79 -23.54 -36.39
N GLN A 128 -11.03 -22.45 -36.26
CA GLN A 128 -11.30 -21.18 -36.95
C GLN A 128 -10.82 -21.17 -38.41
N ASN A 129 -9.91 -22.09 -38.79
CA ASN A 129 -9.46 -22.26 -40.17
C ASN A 129 -9.43 -23.75 -40.56
N PRO A 130 -9.70 -24.11 -41.83
CA PRO A 130 -9.61 -25.50 -42.28
C PRO A 130 -8.17 -25.91 -42.65
N ASP A 131 -7.31 -24.95 -43.03
CA ASP A 131 -6.01 -25.23 -43.64
C ASP A 131 -4.84 -24.68 -42.81
N TYR A 132 -3.89 -25.57 -42.51
CA TYR A 132 -2.72 -25.27 -41.70
C TYR A 132 -1.44 -25.83 -42.33
N ILE A 133 -0.34 -25.13 -42.11
CA ILE A 133 1.00 -25.64 -42.42
C ILE A 133 1.66 -25.98 -41.09
N LEU A 134 2.00 -27.25 -40.92
CA LEU A 134 2.78 -27.76 -39.81
C LEU A 134 4.24 -27.77 -40.21
N TYR A 135 5.08 -27.22 -39.34
CA TYR A 135 6.53 -27.23 -39.41
C TYR A 135 7.03 -28.10 -38.26
N ILE A 136 7.80 -29.13 -38.58
CA ILE A 136 8.35 -30.05 -37.58
C ILE A 136 9.87 -30.01 -37.67
N SER A 137 10.55 -29.78 -36.55
CA SER A 137 12.01 -29.79 -36.45
C SER A 137 12.49 -30.39 -35.13
N ASN A 138 13.72 -30.88 -35.08
CA ASN A 138 14.43 -31.25 -33.86
C ASN A 138 15.17 -30.05 -33.22
N ASN A 139 15.22 -28.92 -33.92
CA ASN A 139 15.90 -27.70 -33.46
C ASN A 139 14.89 -26.59 -33.13
N ALA A 140 15.17 -25.83 -32.07
CA ALA A 140 14.32 -24.72 -31.65
C ALA A 140 14.27 -23.56 -32.66
N ASP A 141 15.28 -23.44 -33.51
CA ASP A 141 15.37 -22.44 -34.58
C ASP A 141 14.62 -22.82 -35.86
N MET A 142 13.95 -24.00 -35.87
CA MET A 142 13.26 -24.57 -37.02
C MET A 142 14.14 -24.80 -38.26
N SER A 143 15.47 -24.81 -38.08
CA SER A 143 16.40 -25.20 -39.14
C SER A 143 16.18 -26.66 -39.53
N GLY A 144 16.17 -26.94 -40.84
CA GLY A 144 15.91 -28.28 -41.36
C GLY A 144 14.48 -28.81 -41.14
N SER A 145 13.52 -27.93 -40.87
CA SER A 145 12.12 -28.31 -40.67
C SER A 145 11.50 -28.97 -41.91
N THR A 146 10.57 -29.91 -41.68
CA THR A 146 9.67 -30.39 -42.73
C THR A 146 8.30 -29.77 -42.61
N ASN A 147 7.74 -29.48 -43.78
CA ASN A 147 6.43 -28.87 -43.90
C ASN A 147 5.42 -29.95 -44.29
N ALA A 148 4.29 -29.97 -43.61
CA ALA A 148 3.13 -30.76 -43.99
C ALA A 148 1.91 -29.85 -44.03
N LEU A 149 1.20 -29.88 -45.16
CA LEU A 149 -0.11 -29.25 -45.27
C LEU A 149 -1.13 -30.15 -44.57
N VAL A 150 -1.83 -29.60 -43.59
CA VAL A 150 -2.93 -30.25 -42.88
C VAL A 150 -4.21 -29.54 -43.31
N GLN A 151 -5.11 -30.29 -43.93
CA GLN A 151 -6.44 -29.83 -44.32
C GLN A 151 -7.47 -30.47 -43.40
N ASN A 152 -8.49 -29.71 -43.01
CA ASN A 152 -9.60 -30.14 -42.16
C ASN A 152 -9.16 -30.76 -40.82
N ASN A 153 -8.08 -30.27 -40.22
CA ASN A 153 -7.50 -30.81 -38.98
C ASN A 153 -7.04 -32.28 -39.05
N ASP A 154 -6.87 -32.85 -40.24
CA ASP A 154 -6.31 -34.19 -40.40
C ASP A 154 -4.78 -34.17 -40.32
N THR A 155 -4.25 -34.41 -39.12
CA THR A 155 -2.82 -34.41 -38.83
C THR A 155 -2.10 -35.72 -39.17
N SER A 156 -2.81 -36.72 -39.73
CA SER A 156 -2.24 -38.05 -40.00
C SER A 156 -1.11 -38.01 -41.03
N ILE A 157 -1.25 -37.20 -42.07
CA ILE A 157 -0.25 -37.00 -43.13
C ILE A 157 0.99 -36.27 -42.61
N ALA A 158 0.81 -35.35 -41.66
CA ALA A 158 1.94 -34.67 -41.03
C ALA A 158 2.72 -35.64 -40.14
N TRP A 159 2.03 -36.50 -39.40
CA TRP A 159 2.66 -37.46 -38.49
C TRP A 159 3.50 -38.53 -39.17
N SER A 160 3.12 -38.99 -40.36
CA SER A 160 3.93 -39.95 -41.11
C SER A 160 5.33 -39.42 -41.47
N ARG A 161 5.53 -38.10 -41.40
CA ARG A 161 6.82 -37.45 -41.67
C ARG A 161 7.61 -37.17 -40.40
N VAL A 162 6.95 -37.10 -39.23
CA VAL A 162 7.60 -36.78 -37.95
C VAL A 162 8.57 -37.88 -37.51
N THR A 163 8.26 -39.15 -37.81
CA THR A 163 9.11 -40.29 -37.45
C THR A 163 10.52 -40.19 -38.03
N ASP A 164 10.69 -39.47 -39.15
CA ASP A 164 11.99 -39.26 -39.78
C ASP A 164 12.84 -38.18 -39.06
N PHE A 165 12.21 -37.32 -38.24
CA PHE A 165 12.85 -36.21 -37.52
C PHE A 165 13.01 -36.45 -36.02
N ALA A 166 12.39 -37.51 -35.48
CA ALA A 166 12.48 -37.92 -34.08
C ALA A 166 13.85 -38.54 -33.71
N THR A 167 14.95 -37.99 -34.23
CA THR A 167 16.32 -38.48 -33.99
C THR A 167 16.91 -37.99 -32.67
N GLY A 168 16.21 -37.10 -31.94
CA GLY A 168 16.62 -36.59 -30.63
C GLY A 168 15.48 -36.58 -29.62
N ASN A 169 15.77 -36.27 -28.35
CA ASN A 169 14.79 -36.29 -27.24
C ASN A 169 13.80 -35.11 -27.26
N LYS A 170 13.87 -34.23 -28.27
CA LYS A 170 13.02 -33.04 -28.39
C LYS A 170 12.48 -32.90 -29.79
N LEU A 171 11.22 -32.49 -29.86
CA LEU A 171 10.51 -32.21 -31.10
C LEU A 171 9.85 -30.84 -30.98
N TYR A 172 10.10 -29.97 -31.95
CA TYR A 172 9.48 -28.66 -32.04
C TYR A 172 8.47 -28.68 -33.17
N ILE A 173 7.23 -28.29 -32.86
CA ILE A 173 6.13 -28.21 -33.81
C ILE A 173 5.67 -26.77 -33.88
N ALA A 174 5.84 -26.13 -35.02
CA ALA A 174 5.20 -24.85 -35.31
C ALA A 174 4.01 -25.07 -36.24
N VAL A 175 2.92 -24.34 -36.00
CA VAL A 175 1.75 -24.33 -36.87
C VAL A 175 1.48 -22.92 -37.32
N ARG A 176 1.27 -22.75 -38.62
CA ARG A 176 0.88 -21.48 -39.23
C ARG A 176 -0.43 -21.67 -40.00
N THR A 177 -1.35 -20.74 -39.83
CA THR A 177 -2.57 -20.69 -40.64
C THR A 177 -2.27 -20.18 -42.05
N THR A 178 -2.96 -20.68 -43.07
CA THR A 178 -2.78 -20.20 -44.46
C THR A 178 -3.41 -18.82 -44.70
N ASN A 179 -4.49 -18.50 -43.96
CA ASN A 179 -5.30 -17.31 -44.19
C ASN A 179 -5.05 -16.17 -43.19
N SER A 180 -4.14 -16.36 -42.23
CA SER A 180 -3.81 -15.36 -41.20
C SER A 180 -2.36 -15.47 -40.75
N GLU A 181 -1.86 -14.47 -40.02
CA GLU A 181 -0.50 -14.48 -39.45
C GLU A 181 -0.41 -15.25 -38.12
N TYR A 182 -1.50 -15.87 -37.67
CA TYR A 182 -1.48 -16.67 -36.46
C TYR A 182 -0.55 -17.86 -36.64
N SER A 183 0.45 -17.91 -35.77
CA SER A 183 1.37 -19.02 -35.64
C SER A 183 1.58 -19.34 -34.17
N ASN A 184 1.75 -20.63 -33.88
CA ASN A 184 2.09 -21.10 -32.55
C ASN A 184 3.18 -22.16 -32.66
N THR A 185 4.09 -22.21 -31.70
CA THR A 185 5.14 -23.22 -31.59
C THR A 185 5.00 -23.93 -30.26
N VAL A 186 5.10 -25.25 -30.28
CA VAL A 186 5.08 -26.11 -29.10
C VAL A 186 6.30 -27.02 -29.12
N MET A 187 7.02 -27.09 -28.01
CA MET A 187 8.07 -28.08 -27.78
C MET A 187 7.51 -29.32 -27.08
N LEU A 188 7.89 -30.49 -27.58
CA LEU A 188 7.54 -31.80 -27.05
C LEU A 188 8.78 -32.58 -26.67
N ASN A 189 8.69 -33.33 -25.59
CA ASN A 189 9.76 -34.22 -25.14
C ASN A 189 9.48 -35.63 -25.67
N LEU A 190 10.40 -36.17 -26.46
CA LEU A 190 10.31 -37.53 -26.98
C LEU A 190 10.85 -38.52 -25.93
N GLN A 191 10.05 -39.52 -25.59
CA GLN A 191 10.43 -40.69 -24.80
C GLN A 191 10.46 -41.97 -25.65
#